data_AF-A0A972KEC5-F1
#
_entry.id   AF-A0A972KEC5-F1
#
_cell.length_a   1.000
_cell.length_b   1.000
_cell.length_c   1.000
_cell.angle_alpha   90.00
_cell.angle_beta   90.00
_cell.angle_gamma   90.00
#
_symmetry.space_group_name_H-M   'P 1'
#
loop_
_entity.id
_entity.type
_entity.pdbx_description
1 polymer ?
#
loop_
_entity_poly.entity_id
_entity_poly.type
_entity_poly.pdbx_seq_one_letter_code
_entity_poly.pdbx_strand_id
1 'polypeptide(L)'
;EGGQGLQPCSDAHPGLFGHWQQLIDRPLDNLDAWSSRHLEDLAGIEVGVADAIRGDRLVHLDLRSDNVIFATAGPQHDVVIDWPGASVGAAWIDLVGLLPALELDGGPTPQQVFEHHPVGRAADPDSVTAFLAAIAGYFTRMSLLAPPPGLPTVRPFQAAQGRIARRWIASRLAWNTDNMVS
;
A
#
# COMPACT_ATOMS: atom_id res chain seq x y z
N GLU A 1 2.47 31.93 -16.06
CA GLU A 1 1.50 31.02 -15.45
C GLU A 1 1.43 29.77 -16.31
N GLY A 2 1.77 28.60 -15.78
CA GLY A 2 1.88 27.38 -16.58
C GLY A 2 2.75 26.27 -15.99
N GLY A 3 2.94 26.23 -14.67
CA GLY A 3 3.47 25.02 -14.04
C GLY A 3 2.41 23.94 -14.14
N GLN A 4 2.69 22.84 -14.85
CA GLN A 4 1.79 21.69 -14.86
C GLN A 4 1.58 21.27 -13.41
N GLY A 5 0.33 21.37 -12.92
CA GLY A 5 -0.01 20.89 -11.58
C GLY A 5 0.28 19.39 -11.46
N LEU A 6 0.48 18.93 -10.22
CA LEU A 6 0.65 17.50 -9.97
C LEU A 6 -0.52 16.71 -10.57
N GLN A 7 -0.19 15.60 -11.23
CA GLN A 7 -1.20 14.74 -11.84
C GLN A 7 -1.94 13.94 -10.76
N PRO A 8 -3.18 13.49 -11.03
CA PRO A 8 -3.83 12.47 -10.23
C PRO A 8 -2.95 11.24 -10.07
N CYS A 9 -2.92 10.64 -8.88
CA CYS A 9 -2.10 9.46 -8.59
C CYS A 9 -2.42 8.27 -9.51
N SER A 10 -3.68 8.11 -9.93
CA SER A 10 -4.10 7.11 -10.93
C SER A 10 -3.36 7.25 -12.27
N ASP A 11 -3.06 8.49 -12.65
CA ASP A 11 -2.50 8.83 -13.96
C ASP A 11 -0.97 8.86 -13.89
N ALA A 12 -0.42 9.38 -12.78
CA ALA A 12 1.01 9.43 -12.53
C ALA A 12 1.62 8.03 -12.31
N HIS A 13 0.85 7.12 -11.71
CA HIS A 13 1.34 5.83 -11.24
C HIS A 13 0.45 4.66 -11.64
N PRO A 14 0.23 4.43 -12.95
CA PRO A 14 -0.65 3.35 -13.44
C PRO A 14 -0.13 1.95 -13.07
N GLY A 15 1.16 1.83 -12.69
CA GLY A 15 1.78 0.59 -12.24
C GLY A 15 1.52 0.24 -10.77
N LEU A 16 0.80 1.05 -10.00
CA LEU A 16 0.47 0.75 -8.60
C LEU A 16 -0.58 -0.36 -8.44
N PHE A 17 -1.35 -0.63 -9.49
CA PHE A 17 -2.48 -1.54 -9.46
C PHE A 17 -2.47 -2.53 -10.64
N GLY A 18 -3.38 -3.50 -10.58
CA GLY A 18 -3.51 -4.63 -11.49
C GLY A 18 -2.56 -5.78 -11.18
N HIS A 19 -1.96 -5.85 -9.98
CA HIS A 19 -0.95 -6.87 -9.69
C HIS A 19 -1.57 -8.25 -9.43
N TRP A 20 -2.80 -8.31 -8.92
CA TRP A 20 -3.52 -9.57 -8.80
C TRP A 20 -3.94 -10.10 -10.17
N GLN A 21 -4.46 -9.23 -11.03
CA GLN A 21 -4.78 -9.61 -12.42
C GLN A 21 -3.53 -10.11 -13.17
N GLN A 22 -2.38 -9.47 -12.97
CA GLN A 22 -1.13 -9.93 -13.57
C GLN A 22 -0.69 -11.32 -13.05
N LEU A 23 -0.99 -11.67 -11.79
CA LEU A 23 -0.73 -13.01 -11.26
C LEU A 23 -1.70 -14.06 -11.83
N ILE A 24 -2.94 -13.68 -12.16
CA ILE A 24 -3.88 -14.54 -12.91
C ILE A 24 -3.34 -14.79 -14.32
N ASP A 25 -3.00 -13.72 -15.03
CA ASP A 25 -2.58 -13.79 -16.43
C ASP A 25 -1.21 -14.47 -16.60
N ARG A 26 -0.31 -14.25 -15.62
CA ARG A 26 1.06 -14.77 -15.62
C ARG A 26 1.43 -15.24 -14.21
N PRO A 27 1.05 -16.48 -13.86
CA PRO A 27 1.37 -17.06 -12.56
C PRO A 27 2.88 -17.05 -12.29
N LEU A 28 3.23 -16.76 -11.05
CA LEU A 28 4.59 -16.87 -10.53
C LEU A 28 4.66 -18.03 -9.54
N ASP A 29 5.81 -18.70 -9.51
CA ASP A 29 6.06 -19.76 -8.53
C ASP A 29 6.04 -19.20 -7.10
N ASN A 30 5.71 -20.07 -6.13
CA ASN A 30 5.73 -19.77 -4.69
C ASN A 30 4.68 -18.75 -4.21
N LEU A 31 3.63 -18.47 -4.99
CA LEU A 31 2.44 -17.81 -4.46
C LEU A 31 1.78 -18.73 -3.40
N ASP A 32 1.54 -18.20 -2.21
CA ASP A 32 0.96 -18.99 -1.11
C ASP A 32 -0.50 -19.39 -1.37
N ALA A 33 -0.96 -20.39 -0.63
CA ALA A 33 -2.28 -20.98 -0.80
C ALA A 33 -3.41 -20.00 -0.44
N TRP A 34 -3.19 -19.09 0.52
CA TRP A 34 -4.17 -18.06 0.87
C TRP A 34 -4.39 -17.10 -0.30
N SER A 35 -3.30 -16.57 -0.85
CA SER A 35 -3.35 -15.64 -1.98
C SER A 35 -3.91 -16.29 -3.23
N SER A 36 -3.53 -17.54 -3.49
CA SER A 36 -4.07 -18.32 -4.62
C SER A 36 -5.58 -18.54 -4.50
N ARG A 37 -6.08 -18.81 -3.29
CA ARG A 37 -7.51 -19.02 -3.04
C ARG A 37 -8.35 -17.76 -3.25
N HIS A 38 -7.81 -16.60 -2.88
CA HIS A 38 -8.52 -15.32 -2.95
C HIS A 38 -8.15 -14.50 -4.19
N LEU A 39 -7.42 -15.09 -5.15
CA LEU A 39 -6.78 -14.35 -6.24
C LEU A 39 -7.80 -13.61 -7.13
N GLU A 40 -8.88 -14.28 -7.53
CA GLU A 40 -9.94 -13.68 -8.36
C GLU A 40 -10.72 -12.59 -7.60
N ASP A 41 -11.04 -12.81 -6.32
CA ASP A 41 -11.71 -11.82 -5.48
C ASP A 41 -10.84 -10.56 -5.31
N LEU A 42 -9.55 -10.74 -5.03
CA LEU A 42 -8.58 -9.66 -4.87
C LEU A 42 -8.41 -8.86 -6.17
N ALA A 43 -8.35 -9.54 -7.32
CA ALA A 43 -8.33 -8.89 -8.62
C ALA A 43 -9.62 -8.10 -8.89
N GLY A 44 -10.79 -8.65 -8.53
CA GLY A 44 -12.08 -7.98 -8.67
C GLY A 44 -12.19 -6.71 -7.81
N ILE A 45 -11.71 -6.75 -6.57
CA ILE A 45 -11.67 -5.59 -5.66
C ILE A 45 -10.74 -4.50 -6.21
N GLU A 46 -9.62 -4.88 -6.83
CA GLU A 46 -8.62 -3.96 -7.36
C GLU A 46 -9.11 -3.15 -8.57
N VAL A 47 -10.11 -3.63 -9.34
CA VAL A 47 -10.60 -2.98 -10.57
C VAL A 47 -10.98 -1.51 -10.37
N GLY A 48 -11.61 -1.18 -9.24
CA GLY A 48 -12.09 0.18 -8.95
C GLY A 48 -11.06 1.12 -8.36
N VAL A 49 -9.81 0.69 -8.17
CA VAL A 49 -8.84 1.44 -7.37
C VAL A 49 -8.51 2.82 -7.95
N ALA A 50 -8.44 2.96 -9.27
CA ALA A 50 -8.12 4.23 -9.92
C ALA A 50 -9.14 5.33 -9.56
N ASP A 51 -10.41 4.98 -9.44
CA ASP A 51 -11.47 5.90 -8.99
C ASP A 51 -11.47 6.08 -7.48
N ALA A 52 -11.23 4.99 -6.72
CA ALA A 52 -11.20 5.00 -5.25
C ALA A 52 -10.12 5.95 -4.68
N ILE A 53 -8.98 6.10 -5.36
CA ILE A 53 -7.87 6.93 -4.89
C ILE A 53 -7.96 8.39 -5.32
N ARG A 54 -9.02 8.78 -6.05
CA ARG A 54 -9.21 10.18 -6.47
C ARG A 54 -9.39 11.08 -5.26
N GLY A 55 -8.85 12.29 -5.34
CA GLY A 55 -8.98 13.30 -4.30
C GLY A 55 -8.33 14.62 -4.69
N ASP A 56 -8.12 15.47 -3.71
CA ASP A 56 -7.63 16.84 -3.86
C ASP A 56 -6.41 17.14 -2.98
N ARG A 57 -5.77 16.12 -2.40
CA ARG A 57 -4.64 16.26 -1.50
C ARG A 57 -3.33 15.90 -2.18
N LEU A 58 -2.25 16.59 -1.80
CA LEU A 58 -0.90 16.12 -2.07
C LEU A 58 -0.68 14.80 -1.32
N VAL A 59 -0.25 13.78 -2.06
CA VAL A 59 0.12 12.47 -1.51
C VAL A 59 1.56 12.12 -1.85
N HIS A 60 2.21 11.38 -0.96
CA HIS A 60 3.61 10.98 -1.04
C HIS A 60 3.82 9.67 -1.81
N LEU A 61 2.92 8.68 -1.60
CA LEU A 61 2.93 7.32 -2.17
C LEU A 61 4.09 6.40 -1.77
N ASP A 62 5.11 6.90 -1.08
CA ASP A 62 6.12 6.08 -0.38
C ASP A 62 6.35 6.58 1.06
N LEU A 63 5.27 6.95 1.76
CA LEU A 63 5.42 7.44 3.14
C LEU A 63 5.78 6.27 4.06
N ARG A 64 6.96 6.35 4.66
CA ARG A 64 7.51 5.35 5.58
C ARG A 64 8.26 6.05 6.71
N SER A 65 8.47 5.36 7.82
CA SER A 65 9.19 5.90 8.98
C SER A 65 10.60 6.40 8.64
N ASP A 66 11.30 5.70 7.74
CA ASP A 66 12.64 6.06 7.26
C ASP A 66 12.64 7.25 6.28
N ASN A 67 11.47 7.61 5.74
CA ASN A 67 11.24 8.82 4.95
C ASN A 67 10.73 10.01 5.78
N VAL A 68 10.78 9.92 7.12
CA VAL A 68 10.45 11.02 8.04
C VAL A 68 11.66 11.37 8.90
N ILE A 69 12.09 12.63 8.80
CA ILE A 69 13.07 13.22 9.71
C ILE A 69 12.31 13.81 10.89
N PHE A 70 12.40 13.14 12.04
CA PHE A 70 11.79 13.60 13.28
C PHE A 70 12.54 14.80 13.86
N ALA A 71 11.81 15.86 14.20
CA ALA A 71 12.37 17.00 14.90
C ALA A 71 12.80 16.59 16.32
N THR A 72 14.02 16.96 16.71
CA THR A 72 14.59 16.52 18.00
C THR A 72 14.38 17.51 19.15
N ALA A 73 14.02 18.77 18.86
CA ALA A 73 13.60 19.77 19.85
C ALA A 73 13.05 21.07 19.20
N GLY A 74 12.28 21.84 19.97
CA GLY A 74 11.87 23.20 19.61
C GLY A 74 10.63 23.26 18.70
N PRO A 75 10.35 24.41 18.06
CA PRO A 75 9.16 24.62 17.22
C PRO A 75 9.29 23.98 15.83
N GLN A 76 10.25 23.07 15.63
CA GLN A 76 10.49 22.45 14.34
C GLN A 76 9.46 21.37 14.07
N HIS A 77 9.01 21.29 12.81
CA HIS A 77 8.12 20.24 12.34
C HIS A 77 8.93 19.05 11.84
N ASP A 78 8.37 17.85 11.94
CA ASP A 78 8.88 16.68 11.24
C ASP A 78 8.88 16.93 9.73
N VAL A 79 9.88 16.43 9.03
CA VAL A 79 10.06 16.64 7.59
C VAL A 79 9.95 15.32 6.86
N VAL A 80 8.99 15.24 5.94
CA VAL A 80 8.88 14.13 4.99
C VAL A 80 9.82 14.36 3.81
N ILE A 81 10.60 13.35 3.46
CA ILE A 81 11.60 13.38 2.38
C ILE A 81 11.30 12.30 1.34
N ASP A 82 12.04 12.33 0.21
CA ASP A 82 11.93 11.38 -0.90
C ASP A 82 10.56 11.39 -1.60
N TRP A 83 10.33 12.44 -2.41
CA TRP A 83 9.04 12.72 -3.07
C TRP A 83 8.93 12.30 -4.56
N PRO A 84 9.57 11.24 -5.09
CA PRO A 84 9.43 10.91 -6.51
C PRO A 84 8.00 10.43 -6.86
N GLY A 85 7.23 10.00 -5.85
CA GLY A 85 5.83 9.62 -5.96
C GLY A 85 4.82 10.76 -5.89
N ALA A 86 5.25 12.00 -5.62
CA ALA A 86 4.35 13.12 -5.35
C ALA A 86 3.26 13.29 -6.41
N SER A 87 1.99 13.25 -5.99
CA SER A 87 0.84 13.35 -6.87
C SER A 87 -0.40 13.85 -6.12
N VAL A 88 -1.55 13.96 -6.80
CA VAL A 88 -2.83 14.33 -6.19
C VAL A 88 -3.70 13.10 -5.95
N GLY A 89 -4.23 12.93 -4.75
CA GLY A 89 -5.06 11.79 -4.39
C GLY A 89 -5.91 12.01 -3.14
N ALA A 90 -6.55 10.94 -2.69
CA ALA A 90 -7.32 10.94 -1.46
C ALA A 90 -6.44 11.10 -0.22
N ALA A 91 -6.93 11.82 0.79
CA ALA A 91 -6.17 12.19 1.99
C ALA A 91 -5.63 11.00 2.81
N TRP A 92 -6.23 9.82 2.65
CA TRP A 92 -5.93 8.63 3.43
C TRP A 92 -4.92 7.69 2.78
N ILE A 93 -4.51 7.95 1.54
CA ILE A 93 -3.59 7.09 0.77
C ILE A 93 -2.28 6.86 1.52
N ASP A 94 -1.64 7.95 1.96
CA ASP A 94 -0.35 7.85 2.66
C ASP A 94 -0.47 7.17 4.02
N LEU A 95 -1.62 7.32 4.71
CA LEU A 95 -1.87 6.56 5.93
C LEU A 95 -1.94 5.06 5.62
N VAL A 96 -2.69 4.65 4.61
CA VAL A 96 -2.81 3.22 4.24
C VAL A 96 -1.47 2.65 3.76
N GLY A 97 -0.68 3.42 3.00
CA GLY A 97 0.66 3.02 2.56
C GLY A 97 1.68 2.91 3.69
N LEU A 98 1.60 3.80 4.70
CA LEU A 98 2.51 3.83 5.85
C LEU A 98 2.32 2.65 6.79
N LEU A 99 1.07 2.23 7.03
CA LEU A 99 0.76 1.32 8.13
C LEU A 99 1.44 -0.06 8.07
N PRO A 100 1.60 -0.71 6.90
CA PRO A 100 2.38 -1.94 6.81
C PRO A 100 3.84 -1.76 7.25
N ALA A 101 4.49 -0.67 6.85
CA ALA A 101 5.86 -0.36 7.26
C ALA A 101 5.94 -0.04 8.77
N LEU A 102 4.97 0.73 9.28
CA LEU A 102 4.91 1.08 10.71
C LEU A 102 4.82 -0.17 11.61
N GLU A 103 4.02 -1.18 11.22
CA GLU A 103 3.96 -2.44 11.97
C GLU A 103 5.29 -3.22 11.89
N LEU A 104 6.01 -3.19 10.75
CA LEU A 104 7.34 -3.81 10.66
C LEU A 104 8.35 -3.18 11.62
N ASP A 105 8.23 -1.88 11.88
CA ASP A 105 9.06 -1.16 12.85
C ASP A 105 8.65 -1.40 14.31
N GLY A 106 7.70 -2.30 14.56
CA GLY A 106 7.19 -2.64 15.89
C GLY A 106 6.03 -1.75 16.35
N GLY A 107 5.40 -1.02 15.44
CA GLY A 107 4.19 -0.24 15.72
C GLY A 107 2.93 -1.11 15.92
N PRO A 108 1.79 -0.47 16.25
CA PRO A 108 0.51 -1.17 16.37
C PRO A 108 0.04 -1.76 15.03
N THR A 109 -0.97 -2.63 15.07
CA THR A 109 -1.53 -3.18 13.84
C THR A 109 -2.17 -2.08 12.96
N PRO A 110 -2.13 -2.21 11.62
CA PRO A 110 -2.75 -1.26 10.71
C PRO A 110 -4.21 -0.97 11.02
N GLN A 111 -5.00 -2.01 11.33
CA GLN A 111 -6.42 -1.87 11.65
C GLN A 111 -6.62 -0.98 12.89
N GLN A 112 -5.86 -1.21 13.97
CA GLN A 112 -5.95 -0.42 15.20
C GLN A 112 -5.66 1.06 14.92
N VAL A 113 -4.59 1.38 14.18
CA VAL A 113 -4.25 2.78 13.91
C VAL A 113 -5.31 3.40 12.98
N PHE A 114 -5.70 2.70 11.92
CA PHE A 114 -6.63 3.21 10.92
C PHE A 114 -8.00 3.58 11.50
N GLU A 115 -8.57 2.73 12.37
CA GLU A 115 -9.88 2.96 13.00
C GLU A 115 -9.89 4.14 13.98
N HIS A 116 -8.75 4.45 14.60
CA HIS A 116 -8.65 5.53 15.59
C HIS A 116 -8.15 6.85 14.99
N HIS A 117 -7.45 6.80 13.85
CA HIS A 117 -6.90 7.99 13.21
C HIS A 117 -7.99 8.79 12.46
N PRO A 118 -8.09 10.13 12.65
CA PRO A 118 -9.14 10.94 12.02
C PRO A 118 -9.22 10.81 10.49
N VAL A 119 -8.07 10.71 9.83
CA VAL A 119 -7.99 10.52 8.37
C VAL A 119 -8.56 9.16 7.95
N GLY A 120 -8.30 8.10 8.72
CA GLY A 120 -8.85 6.77 8.44
C GLY A 120 -10.36 6.71 8.69
N ARG A 121 -10.83 7.33 9.78
CA ARG A 121 -12.27 7.42 10.11
C ARG A 121 -13.09 8.20 9.09
N ALA A 122 -12.49 9.16 8.40
CA ALA A 122 -13.15 9.96 7.39
C ALA A 122 -13.12 9.32 5.99
N ALA A 123 -12.36 8.24 5.80
CA ALA A 123 -12.20 7.57 4.53
C ALA A 123 -13.40 6.67 4.21
N ASP A 124 -13.75 6.58 2.93
CA ASP A 124 -14.71 5.62 2.43
C ASP A 124 -14.17 4.18 2.61
N PRO A 125 -14.86 3.28 3.32
CA PRO A 125 -14.33 1.96 3.64
C PRO A 125 -14.05 1.07 2.42
N ASP A 126 -14.84 1.20 1.35
CA ASP A 126 -14.71 0.38 0.14
C ASP A 126 -13.52 0.86 -0.69
N SER A 127 -13.34 2.19 -0.77
CA SER A 127 -12.21 2.82 -1.45
C SER A 127 -10.87 2.45 -0.79
N VAL A 128 -10.84 2.43 0.54
CA VAL A 128 -9.67 1.97 1.31
C VAL A 128 -9.40 0.50 1.05
N THR A 129 -10.45 -0.33 0.99
CA THR A 129 -10.31 -1.77 0.72
C THR A 129 -9.77 -2.02 -0.69
N ALA A 130 -10.24 -1.27 -1.69
CA ALA A 130 -9.73 -1.33 -3.06
C ALA A 130 -8.24 -0.95 -3.15
N PHE A 131 -7.83 0.15 -2.51
CA PHE A 131 -6.42 0.54 -2.50
C PHE A 131 -5.54 -0.40 -1.68
N LEU A 132 -6.04 -0.90 -0.55
CA LEU A 132 -5.33 -1.89 0.25
C LEU A 132 -5.12 -3.19 -0.54
N ALA A 133 -6.11 -3.61 -1.34
CA ALA A 133 -5.96 -4.75 -2.24
C ALA A 133 -4.85 -4.49 -3.26
N ALA A 134 -4.80 -3.30 -3.86
CA ALA A 134 -3.77 -2.93 -4.84
C ALA A 134 -2.35 -2.97 -4.23
N ILE A 135 -2.12 -2.36 -3.07
CA ILE A 135 -0.79 -2.40 -2.43
C ILE A 135 -0.42 -3.80 -1.96
N ALA A 136 -1.40 -4.59 -1.49
CA ALA A 136 -1.16 -5.99 -1.14
C ALA A 136 -0.72 -6.82 -2.36
N GLY A 137 -1.34 -6.57 -3.53
CA GLY A 137 -0.98 -7.20 -4.80
C GLY A 137 0.40 -6.77 -5.27
N TYR A 138 0.70 -5.47 -5.23
CA TYR A 138 2.01 -4.92 -5.57
C TYR A 138 3.11 -5.58 -4.74
N PHE A 139 3.02 -5.53 -3.42
CA PHE A 139 4.04 -6.10 -2.53
C PHE A 139 4.18 -7.61 -2.71
N THR A 140 3.07 -8.34 -2.80
CA THR A 140 3.07 -9.79 -3.01
C THR A 140 3.75 -10.14 -4.32
N ARG A 141 3.27 -9.60 -5.45
CA ARG A 141 3.83 -9.92 -6.77
C ARG A 141 5.28 -9.49 -6.89
N MET A 142 5.64 -8.29 -6.44
CA MET A 142 7.02 -7.80 -6.52
C MET A 142 7.99 -8.64 -5.70
N SER A 143 7.55 -9.18 -4.55
CA SER A 143 8.39 -10.05 -3.72
C SER A 143 8.75 -11.39 -4.38
N LEU A 144 7.93 -11.87 -5.32
CA LEU A 144 8.15 -13.10 -6.06
C LEU A 144 9.11 -12.94 -7.25
N LEU A 145 9.46 -11.71 -7.61
CA LEU A 145 10.40 -11.42 -8.70
C LEU A 145 11.85 -11.46 -8.21
N ALA A 146 12.78 -11.70 -9.13
CA ALA A 146 14.22 -11.61 -8.82
C ALA A 146 14.58 -10.23 -8.22
N PRO A 147 15.44 -10.17 -7.20
CA PRO A 147 15.90 -8.90 -6.63
C PRO A 147 16.69 -8.11 -7.68
N PRO A 148 16.53 -6.78 -7.73
CA PRO A 148 17.31 -5.96 -8.64
C PRO A 148 18.79 -5.89 -8.17
N PRO A 149 19.74 -5.67 -9.10
CA PRO A 149 21.15 -5.50 -8.75
C PRO A 149 21.35 -4.39 -7.71
N GLY A 150 22.15 -4.67 -6.68
CA GLY A 150 22.48 -3.70 -5.63
C GLY A 150 21.46 -3.53 -4.51
N LEU A 151 20.27 -4.16 -4.59
CA LEU A 151 19.21 -4.05 -3.59
C LEU A 151 18.72 -5.44 -3.12
N PRO A 152 19.58 -6.27 -2.52
CA PRO A 152 19.23 -7.65 -2.18
C PRO A 152 18.12 -7.78 -1.12
N THR A 153 17.93 -6.75 -0.28
CA THR A 153 16.96 -6.75 0.82
C THR A 153 15.56 -6.30 0.41
N VAL A 154 15.36 -5.80 -0.82
CA VAL A 154 14.07 -5.24 -1.24
C VAL A 154 12.97 -6.30 -1.32
N ARG A 155 13.28 -7.52 -1.77
CA ARG A 155 12.28 -8.60 -1.91
C ARG A 155 11.80 -9.11 -0.55
N PRO A 156 12.68 -9.41 0.42
CA PRO A 156 12.25 -9.67 1.80
C PRO A 156 11.40 -8.55 2.41
N PHE A 157 11.76 -7.29 2.19
CA PHE A 157 11.00 -6.15 2.69
C PHE A 157 9.59 -6.06 2.07
N GLN A 158 9.50 -6.24 0.75
CA GLN A 158 8.21 -6.31 0.04
C GLN A 158 7.37 -7.50 0.50
N ALA A 159 7.97 -8.68 0.70
CA ALA A 159 7.25 -9.84 1.23
C ALA A 159 6.66 -9.53 2.62
N ALA A 160 7.43 -8.88 3.49
CA ALA A 160 7.00 -8.55 4.84
C ALA A 160 5.83 -7.56 4.87
N GLN A 161 5.89 -6.49 4.07
CA GLN A 161 4.77 -5.56 3.93
C GLN A 161 3.55 -6.22 3.28
N GLY A 162 3.76 -7.04 2.24
CA GLY A 162 2.69 -7.77 1.56
C GLY A 162 1.91 -8.68 2.49
N ARG A 163 2.58 -9.38 3.42
CA ARG A 163 1.91 -10.19 4.44
C ARG A 163 1.03 -9.35 5.37
N ILE A 164 1.53 -8.22 5.84
CA ILE A 164 0.77 -7.32 6.71
C ILE A 164 -0.44 -6.77 5.97
N ALA A 165 -0.26 -6.29 4.74
CA ALA A 165 -1.34 -5.78 3.91
C ALA A 165 -2.42 -6.85 3.63
N ARG A 166 -2.02 -8.11 3.33
CA ARG A 166 -2.94 -9.23 3.13
C ARG A 166 -3.70 -9.62 4.39
N ARG A 167 -3.04 -9.64 5.55
CA ARG A 167 -3.72 -9.87 6.84
C ARG A 167 -4.70 -8.77 7.15
N TRP A 168 -4.35 -7.53 6.82
CA TRP A 168 -5.21 -6.38 7.04
C TRP A 168 -6.46 -6.43 6.16
N ILE A 169 -6.33 -6.69 4.86
CA ILE A 169 -7.52 -6.83 3.99
C ILE A 169 -8.37 -8.05 4.38
N ALA A 170 -7.75 -9.17 4.80
CA ALA A 170 -8.48 -10.33 5.32
C ALA A 170 -9.34 -9.95 6.53
N SER A 171 -8.80 -9.15 7.47
CA SER A 171 -9.55 -8.64 8.61
C SER A 171 -10.72 -7.74 8.18
N ARG A 172 -10.55 -6.88 7.18
CA ARG A 172 -11.62 -5.99 6.68
C ARG A 172 -12.75 -6.76 6.00
N LEU A 173 -12.42 -7.87 5.33
CA LEU A 173 -13.36 -8.71 4.59
C LEU A 173 -13.86 -9.91 5.40
N ALA A 174 -13.47 -10.02 6.67
CA ALA A 174 -13.74 -11.17 7.53
C ALA A 174 -13.32 -12.53 6.92
N TRP A 175 -12.22 -12.55 6.16
CA TRP A 175 -11.64 -13.76 5.59
C TRP A 175 -10.71 -14.47 6.57
N ASN A 176 -10.72 -15.80 6.52
CA ASN A 176 -9.80 -16.62 7.30
C ASN A 176 -8.37 -16.49 6.74
N THR A 177 -7.40 -16.27 7.62
CA THR A 177 -5.97 -16.13 7.29
C THR A 177 -5.21 -17.46 7.30
N ASP A 178 -5.88 -18.59 7.47
CA ASP A 178 -5.25 -19.92 7.41
C ASP A 178 -4.48 -20.14 6.11
N ASN A 179 -3.29 -20.74 6.26
CA ASN A 179 -2.31 -21.01 5.19
C ASN A 179 -1.76 -19.75 4.49
N MET A 180 -1.88 -18.57 5.11
CA MET A 180 -1.10 -17.41 4.72
C MET A 180 0.32 -17.57 5.25
N VAL A 181 1.31 -17.58 4.36
CA VAL A 181 2.71 -17.76 4.77
C VAL A 181 3.21 -16.51 5.53
N SER A 182 3.86 -16.76 6.66
CA SER A 182 4.48 -15.76 7.56
C SER A 182 5.73 -15.08 7.03
#